data_AF-A0A2B5JQ31-F1
#
_entry.id   AF-A0A2B5JQ31-F1
#
_cell.length_a   1.000
_cell.length_b   1.000
_cell.length_c   1.000
_cell.angle_alpha   90.00
_cell.angle_beta   90.00
_cell.angle_gamma   90.00
#
_symmetry.space_group_name_H-M   'P 1'
#
loop_
_entity.id
_entity.type
_entity.pdbx_description
1 polymer ?
#
loop_
_entity_poly.entity_id
_entity_poly.type
_entity_poly.pdbx_seq_one_letter_code
_entity_poly.pdbx_strand_id
1 'polypeptide(L)'
;MARYSLHGGHNSIVQGANYGNRKEHIMDRQVKDAVVAKLRALGHTVYDDTDEVGTTQAQNLNNIVSKTNSHDVDLVVSFHLNSYDTNANGVEVLYYDQQALSAKIAAQLSKDIGWSNRGAKERKDLYVLANTKAPAILIEFGFIDNEADMSKWNPDKIANSIVYALTGQSGGTTPPSKKNIIQSGAFSPHETPDVMGALTSLKMTANFILQSDGLTYFISEPTSDAQLKGMTDYLDRKGWWYEVK
;
A
#
# COMPACT_ATOMS: atom_id res chain seq x y z
N MET A 1 23.84 8.83 0.36
CA MET A 1 22.58 8.13 0.67
C MET A 1 21.53 9.17 0.98
N ALA A 2 20.38 9.10 0.32
CA ALA A 2 19.26 10.02 0.57
C ALA A 2 18.39 9.56 1.76
N ARG A 3 17.65 10.51 2.33
CA ARG A 3 16.70 10.34 3.43
C ARG A 3 15.29 10.64 2.91
N TYR A 4 14.36 9.72 3.13
CA TYR A 4 12.98 9.85 2.68
C TYR A 4 12.01 9.81 3.86
N SER A 5 10.96 10.62 3.78
CA SER A 5 9.72 10.39 4.52
C SER A 5 8.68 9.87 3.54
N LEU A 6 8.12 8.69 3.82
CA LEU A 6 7.08 8.08 3.02
C LEU A 6 5.82 7.92 3.85
N HIS A 7 4.67 8.19 3.27
CA HIS A 7 3.40 7.89 3.92
C HIS A 7 2.34 7.48 2.91
N GLY A 8 1.51 6.52 3.27
CA GLY A 8 0.27 6.34 2.53
C GLY A 8 -0.74 7.42 2.91
N GLY A 9 -1.60 7.80 1.97
CA GLY A 9 -2.73 8.66 2.25
C GLY A 9 -3.72 7.97 3.17
N HIS A 10 -4.66 8.71 3.75
CA HIS A 10 -5.84 8.08 4.38
C HIS A 10 -5.49 7.14 5.55
N ASN A 11 -6.50 6.51 6.16
CA ASN A 11 -6.36 5.42 7.12
C ASN A 11 -7.67 4.63 7.26
N SER A 12 -7.73 3.68 8.20
CA SER A 12 -8.92 2.84 8.40
C SER A 12 -10.23 3.59 8.71
N ILE A 13 -10.15 4.84 9.18
CA ILE A 13 -11.28 5.72 9.51
C ILE A 13 -11.53 6.74 8.39
N VAL A 14 -10.48 7.40 7.91
CA VAL A 14 -10.48 8.35 6.80
C VAL A 14 -10.04 7.62 5.54
N GLN A 15 -10.91 6.77 5.00
CA GLN A 15 -10.51 5.66 4.11
C GLN A 15 -10.02 6.02 2.70
N GLY A 16 -10.27 7.25 2.26
CA GLY A 16 -10.03 7.64 0.87
C GLY A 16 -11.07 7.03 -0.07
N ALA A 17 -10.68 6.82 -1.32
CA ALA A 17 -11.52 6.18 -2.31
C ALA A 17 -11.70 4.69 -2.02
N ASN A 18 -12.92 4.19 -2.23
CA ASN A 18 -13.29 2.78 -2.09
C ASN A 18 -14.08 2.35 -3.33
N TYR A 19 -13.76 1.18 -3.89
CA TYR A 19 -14.51 0.61 -5.02
C TYR A 19 -14.52 -0.92 -4.97
N GLY A 20 -15.71 -1.52 -4.92
CA GLY A 20 -15.85 -2.97 -4.72
C GLY A 20 -15.18 -3.43 -3.41
N ASN A 21 -14.20 -4.33 -3.53
CA ASN A 21 -13.39 -4.81 -2.41
C ASN A 21 -12.08 -4.03 -2.19
N ARG A 22 -11.84 -2.97 -2.97
CA ARG A 22 -10.62 -2.15 -2.92
C ARG A 22 -10.83 -0.95 -2.01
N LYS A 23 -9.82 -0.68 -1.18
CA LYS A 23 -9.77 0.51 -0.31
C LYS A 23 -8.42 1.19 -0.49
N GLU A 24 -8.43 2.50 -0.76
CA GLU A 24 -7.23 3.26 -1.07
C GLU A 24 -6.15 3.10 0.00
N HIS A 25 -6.49 3.35 1.27
CA HIS A 25 -5.58 3.23 2.42
C HIS A 25 -5.04 1.81 2.68
N ILE A 26 -5.55 0.78 2.00
CA ILE A 26 -4.98 -0.58 2.07
C ILE A 26 -4.03 -0.77 0.89
N MET A 27 -4.43 -0.34 -0.30
CA MET A 27 -3.67 -0.53 -1.54
C MET A 27 -2.40 0.34 -1.57
N ASP A 28 -2.50 1.60 -1.14
CA ASP A 28 -1.34 2.49 -1.09
C ASP A 28 -0.24 1.96 -0.16
N ARG A 29 -0.59 1.29 0.95
CA ARG A 29 0.34 0.67 1.91
C ARG A 29 1.13 -0.44 1.27
N GLN A 30 0.49 -1.27 0.43
CA GLN A 30 1.18 -2.35 -0.29
C GLN A 30 2.37 -1.81 -1.10
N VAL A 31 2.17 -0.69 -1.81
CA VAL A 31 3.22 -0.06 -2.60
C VAL A 31 4.22 0.68 -1.71
N LYS A 32 3.74 1.48 -0.75
CA LYS A 32 4.59 2.24 0.16
C LYS A 32 5.52 1.32 0.96
N ASP A 33 5.01 0.22 1.51
CA ASP A 33 5.80 -0.77 2.26
C ASP A 33 6.89 -1.41 1.37
N ALA A 34 6.54 -1.75 0.13
CA ALA A 34 7.50 -2.29 -0.82
C ALA A 34 8.58 -1.26 -1.20
N VAL A 35 8.23 0.02 -1.37
CA VAL A 35 9.21 1.11 -1.61
C VAL A 35 10.10 1.31 -0.39
N VAL A 36 9.54 1.33 0.83
CA VAL A 36 10.30 1.42 2.08
C VAL A 36 11.37 0.32 2.14
N ALA A 37 10.96 -0.93 1.93
CA ALA A 37 11.86 -2.07 1.99
C ALA A 37 13.00 -1.96 0.96
N LYS A 38 12.68 -1.61 -0.29
CA LYS A 38 13.65 -1.50 -1.38
C LYS A 38 14.62 -0.34 -1.20
N LEU A 39 14.15 0.84 -0.79
CA LEU A 39 15.03 1.98 -0.51
C LEU A 39 15.98 1.68 0.66
N ARG A 40 15.48 1.06 1.73
CA ARG A 40 16.33 0.62 2.86
C ARG A 40 17.36 -0.43 2.43
N ALA A 41 17.00 -1.37 1.57
CA ALA A 41 17.92 -2.37 1.02
C ALA A 41 19.04 -1.75 0.17
N LEU A 42 18.78 -0.62 -0.49
CA LEU A 42 19.79 0.18 -1.18
C LEU A 42 20.61 1.06 -0.23
N GLY A 43 20.32 1.05 1.08
CA GLY A 43 21.03 1.77 2.13
C GLY A 43 20.51 3.19 2.40
N HIS A 44 19.35 3.56 1.86
CA HIS A 44 18.71 4.83 2.16
C HIS A 44 18.08 4.83 3.55
N THR A 45 18.02 6.01 4.18
CA THR A 45 17.23 6.18 5.40
C THR A 45 15.78 6.44 5.00
N VAL A 46 14.83 5.72 5.60
CA VAL A 46 13.40 5.85 5.27
C VAL A 46 12.58 5.86 6.55
N TYR A 47 11.84 6.94 6.75
CA TYR A 47 10.81 7.08 7.77
C TYR A 47 9.44 6.77 7.17
N ASP A 48 8.64 6.01 7.90
CA ASP A 48 7.25 5.72 7.55
C ASP A 48 6.34 6.57 8.45
N ASP A 49 5.88 7.69 7.91
CA ASP A 49 5.14 8.72 8.67
C ASP A 49 3.62 8.62 8.46
N THR A 50 3.17 7.48 7.95
CA THR A 50 1.77 7.13 7.82
C THR A 50 1.01 7.36 9.14
N ASP A 51 -0.15 8.02 9.07
CA ASP A 51 -1.06 8.19 10.20
C ASP A 51 -2.13 7.10 10.20
N GLU A 52 -2.17 6.28 11.25
CA GLU A 52 -3.14 5.19 11.40
C GLU A 52 -4.19 5.46 12.50
N VAL A 53 -4.18 6.66 13.09
CA VAL A 53 -5.00 6.96 14.29
C VAL A 53 -5.88 8.19 14.15
N GLY A 54 -5.62 9.09 13.20
CA GLY A 54 -6.44 10.27 12.97
C GLY A 54 -7.88 9.88 12.61
N THR A 55 -8.88 10.51 13.24
CA THR A 55 -10.28 10.15 13.04
C THR A 55 -11.01 11.11 12.10
N THR A 56 -10.35 12.18 11.69
CA THR A 56 -10.84 13.16 10.70
C THR A 56 -9.75 13.44 9.66
N GLN A 57 -10.15 13.92 8.48
CA GLN A 57 -9.19 14.28 7.43
C GLN A 57 -8.16 15.31 7.90
N ALA A 58 -8.60 16.35 8.63
CA ALA A 58 -7.70 17.37 9.17
C ALA A 58 -6.69 16.77 10.16
N GLN A 59 -7.11 15.86 11.05
CA GLN A 59 -6.20 15.18 11.97
C GLN A 59 -5.20 14.29 11.23
N ASN A 60 -5.66 13.52 10.24
CA ASN A 60 -4.79 12.66 9.44
C ASN A 60 -3.67 13.48 8.76
N LEU A 61 -4.06 14.56 8.07
CA LEU A 61 -3.13 15.47 7.42
C LEU A 61 -2.16 16.15 8.41
N ASN A 62 -2.67 16.64 9.54
CA ASN A 62 -1.84 17.27 10.58
C ASN A 62 -0.83 16.28 11.19
N ASN A 63 -1.26 15.04 11.44
CA ASN A 63 -0.40 13.99 12.01
C ASN A 63 0.72 13.62 11.03
N ILE A 64 0.40 13.43 9.75
CA ILE A 64 1.38 13.14 8.69
C ILE A 64 2.42 14.26 8.60
N VAL A 65 1.98 15.52 8.50
CA VAL A 65 2.89 16.67 8.38
C VAL A 65 3.75 16.83 9.63
N SER A 66 3.17 16.67 10.83
CA SER A 66 3.90 16.75 12.10
C SER A 66 5.02 15.71 12.18
N LYS A 67 4.72 14.44 11.87
CA LYS A 67 5.69 13.34 11.85
C LYS A 67 6.77 13.59 10.80
N THR A 68 6.38 13.91 9.57
CA THR A 68 7.30 14.21 8.46
C THR A 68 8.28 15.33 8.84
N ASN A 69 7.76 16.43 9.42
CA ASN A 69 8.55 17.61 9.80
C ASN A 69 9.39 17.43 11.08
N SER A 70 9.23 16.30 11.78
CA SER A 70 10.08 15.91 12.90
C SER A 70 11.42 15.32 12.45
N HIS A 71 11.52 14.95 11.18
CA HIS A 71 12.74 14.45 10.54
C HIS A 71 13.36 15.52 9.64
N ASP A 72 14.67 15.44 9.46
CA ASP A 72 15.36 16.12 8.37
C ASP A 72 15.54 15.12 7.22
N VAL A 73 14.79 15.31 6.14
CA VAL A 73 14.72 14.41 4.97
C VAL A 73 14.90 15.19 3.68
N ASP A 74 15.30 14.50 2.62
CA ASP A 74 15.58 15.13 1.32
C ASP A 74 14.33 15.15 0.41
N LEU A 75 13.37 14.25 0.65
CA LEU A 75 12.11 14.18 -0.08
C LEU A 75 11.00 13.52 0.76
N VAL A 76 9.79 14.06 0.64
CA VAL A 76 8.53 13.45 1.11
C VAL A 76 7.76 12.86 -0.06
N VAL A 77 7.26 11.63 0.07
CA VAL A 77 6.42 11.00 -0.96
C VAL A 77 5.12 10.51 -0.32
N SER A 78 4.01 11.07 -0.79
CA SER A 78 2.66 10.61 -0.47
C SER A 78 2.15 9.63 -1.53
N PHE A 79 1.52 8.54 -1.11
CA PHE A 79 1.03 7.45 -1.96
C PHE A 79 -0.50 7.42 -1.93
N HIS A 80 -1.15 7.53 -3.10
CA HIS A 80 -2.61 7.61 -3.26
C HIS A 80 -3.09 6.86 -4.51
N LEU A 81 -4.40 6.61 -4.60
CA LEU A 81 -5.04 6.12 -5.81
C LEU A 81 -6.15 7.08 -6.22
N ASN A 82 -6.24 7.37 -7.52
CA ASN A 82 -7.29 8.24 -8.04
C ASN A 82 -8.65 7.53 -8.08
N SER A 83 -9.75 8.28 -8.20
CA SER A 83 -11.10 7.76 -8.45
C SER A 83 -11.96 8.85 -9.08
N TYR A 84 -12.84 8.48 -10.01
CA TYR A 84 -13.72 9.46 -10.63
C TYR A 84 -15.05 8.86 -11.15
N ASP A 85 -15.02 8.17 -12.29
CA ASP A 85 -16.22 7.76 -13.03
C ASP A 85 -16.12 6.36 -13.64
N THR A 86 -15.20 5.52 -13.15
CA THR A 86 -14.83 4.19 -13.70
C THR A 86 -14.17 4.17 -15.09
N ASN A 87 -14.16 5.28 -15.83
CA ASN A 87 -13.57 5.39 -17.18
C ASN A 87 -12.21 6.11 -17.18
N ALA A 88 -12.07 7.13 -16.33
CA ALA A 88 -10.80 7.81 -16.13
C ALA A 88 -9.73 6.79 -15.72
N ASN A 89 -8.52 6.96 -16.26
CA ASN A 89 -7.41 6.04 -16.06
C ASN A 89 -6.08 6.78 -16.18
N GLY A 90 -5.02 6.15 -15.66
CA GLY A 90 -3.65 6.63 -15.75
C GLY A 90 -3.07 7.17 -14.46
N VAL A 91 -1.76 7.35 -14.47
CA VAL A 91 -0.95 7.85 -13.34
C VAL A 91 -0.65 9.34 -13.48
N GLU A 92 -0.77 10.09 -12.38
CA GLU A 92 -0.28 11.46 -12.26
C GLU A 92 0.56 11.65 -10.99
N VAL A 93 1.47 12.63 -11.02
CA VAL A 93 2.25 13.00 -9.83
C VAL A 93 2.07 14.48 -9.56
N LEU A 94 1.46 14.76 -8.41
CA LEU A 94 1.17 16.10 -7.93
C LEU A 94 2.39 16.65 -7.20
N TYR A 95 2.69 17.94 -7.37
CA TYR A 95 3.85 18.57 -6.75
C TYR A 95 3.59 20.00 -6.32
N TYR A 96 4.34 20.44 -5.30
CA TYR A 96 4.48 21.85 -5.01
C TYR A 96 5.51 22.48 -5.96
N ASP A 97 6.78 22.08 -5.91
CA ASP A 97 7.86 22.65 -6.73
C ASP A 97 8.71 21.61 -7.48
N GLN A 98 8.44 20.31 -7.29
CA GLN A 98 9.23 19.20 -7.84
C GLN A 98 8.80 18.75 -9.25
N GLN A 99 8.55 19.68 -10.18
CA GLN A 99 8.00 19.36 -11.51
C GLN A 99 8.78 18.27 -12.27
N ALA A 100 10.11 18.42 -12.34
CA ALA A 100 10.96 17.52 -13.13
C ALA A 100 10.97 16.09 -12.55
N LEU A 101 11.06 15.97 -11.23
CA LEU A 101 11.00 14.67 -10.54
C LEU A 101 9.63 14.02 -10.73
N SER A 102 8.55 14.78 -10.55
CA SER A 102 7.19 14.30 -10.74
C SER A 102 6.93 13.82 -12.16
N ALA A 103 7.43 14.54 -13.17
CA ALA A 103 7.28 14.14 -14.57
C ALA A 103 8.06 12.86 -14.87
N LYS A 104 9.27 12.72 -14.31
CA LYS A 104 10.09 11.51 -14.41
C LYS A 104 9.37 10.31 -13.79
N ILE A 105 8.80 10.45 -12.60
CA ILE A 105 8.09 9.37 -11.91
C ILE A 105 6.83 8.96 -12.68
N ALA A 106 6.00 9.92 -13.11
CA ALA A 106 4.80 9.63 -13.90
C ALA A 106 5.12 8.89 -15.20
N ALA A 107 6.16 9.33 -15.92
CA ALA A 107 6.60 8.70 -17.16
C ALA A 107 7.15 7.29 -16.93
N GLN A 108 7.94 7.09 -15.86
CA GLN A 108 8.50 5.78 -15.52
C GLN A 108 7.41 4.78 -15.14
N LEU A 109 6.47 5.18 -14.28
CA LEU A 109 5.33 4.35 -13.89
C LEU A 109 4.44 4.01 -15.10
N SER A 110 4.13 4.99 -15.94
CA SER A 110 3.37 4.74 -17.18
C SER A 110 4.06 3.71 -18.07
N LYS A 111 5.38 3.85 -18.28
CA LYS A 111 6.18 2.92 -19.10
C LYS A 111 6.19 1.51 -18.52
N ASP A 112 6.48 1.36 -17.23
CA ASP A 112 6.70 0.04 -16.64
C ASP A 112 5.38 -0.69 -16.40
N ILE A 113 4.34 0.02 -15.96
CA ILE A 113 3.07 -0.58 -15.53
C ILE A 113 2.06 -0.67 -16.68
N GLY A 114 2.16 0.22 -17.69
CA GLY A 114 1.21 0.29 -18.80
C GLY A 114 -0.03 1.12 -18.49
N TRP A 115 0.05 2.01 -17.51
CA TRP A 115 -0.97 3.04 -17.25
C TRP A 115 -0.81 4.22 -18.22
N SER A 116 -1.91 4.90 -18.53
CA SER A 116 -1.85 6.17 -19.28
C SER A 116 -1.02 7.19 -18.51
N ASN A 117 -0.13 7.92 -19.20
CA ASN A 117 0.66 8.98 -18.57
C ASN A 117 -0.16 10.28 -18.50
N ARG A 118 -0.56 10.69 -17.29
CA ARG A 118 -1.24 11.97 -17.05
C ARG A 118 -0.30 13.07 -16.56
N GLY A 119 0.99 12.75 -16.43
CA GLY A 119 2.08 13.68 -16.21
C GLY A 119 2.16 14.25 -14.80
N ALA A 120 2.99 15.27 -14.67
CA ALA A 120 3.15 16.04 -13.45
C ALA A 120 2.14 17.17 -13.40
N LYS A 121 1.52 17.42 -12.24
CA LYS A 121 0.56 18.50 -12.04
C LYS A 121 0.90 19.35 -10.82
N GLU A 122 1.03 20.66 -11.01
CA GLU A 122 1.27 21.58 -9.91
C GLU A 122 0.02 21.67 -9.02
N ARG A 123 0.19 21.52 -7.70
CA ARG A 123 -0.86 21.55 -6.70
C ARG A 123 -0.35 22.23 -5.43
N LYS A 124 -0.46 23.56 -5.39
CA LYS A 124 -0.04 24.40 -4.26
C LYS A 124 -1.01 24.35 -3.07
N ASP A 125 -2.23 23.86 -3.31
CA ASP A 125 -3.33 23.83 -2.35
C ASP A 125 -3.36 22.56 -1.49
N LEU A 126 -2.66 21.49 -1.90
CA LEU A 126 -2.68 20.23 -1.16
C LEU A 126 -1.85 20.32 0.12
N TYR A 127 -2.50 19.99 1.25
CA TYR A 127 -1.97 20.24 2.58
C TYR A 127 -0.57 19.66 2.82
N VAL A 128 -0.35 18.38 2.49
CA VAL A 128 0.96 17.72 2.67
C VAL A 128 2.04 18.32 1.77
N LEU A 129 1.67 18.78 0.56
CA LEU A 129 2.61 19.41 -0.36
C LEU A 129 3.01 20.82 0.09
N ALA A 130 2.08 21.54 0.71
CA ALA A 130 2.27 22.93 1.12
C ALA A 130 2.90 23.10 2.52
N ASN A 131 2.77 22.10 3.41
CA ASN A 131 3.13 22.25 4.83
C ASN A 131 4.30 21.37 5.28
N THR A 132 4.90 20.60 4.39
CA THR A 132 6.15 19.88 4.67
C THR A 132 7.36 20.82 4.54
N LYS A 133 8.36 20.66 5.41
CA LYS A 133 9.60 21.46 5.37
C LYS A 133 10.52 21.04 4.22
N ALA A 134 10.57 19.74 3.95
CA ALA A 134 11.29 19.17 2.82
C ALA A 134 10.41 19.18 1.56
N PRO A 135 11.00 19.14 0.36
CA PRO A 135 10.23 19.01 -0.87
C PRO A 135 9.32 17.77 -0.84
N ALA A 136 8.11 17.91 -1.39
CA ALA A 136 7.11 16.85 -1.37
C ALA A 136 6.47 16.61 -2.75
N ILE A 137 6.16 15.34 -2.99
CA ILE A 137 5.35 14.88 -4.13
C ILE A 137 4.22 13.98 -3.63
N LEU A 138 3.11 13.94 -4.38
CA LEU A 138 2.00 13.03 -4.12
C LEU A 138 1.73 12.25 -5.41
N ILE A 139 1.86 10.94 -5.34
CA ILE A 139 1.63 10.06 -6.46
C ILE A 139 0.19 9.58 -6.41
N GLU A 140 -0.59 10.00 -7.40
CA GLU A 140 -1.89 9.39 -7.70
C GLU A 140 -1.61 8.26 -8.68
N PHE A 141 -1.66 7.02 -8.18
CA PHE A 141 -1.59 5.85 -9.05
C PHE A 141 -2.80 5.80 -9.99
N GLY A 142 -2.90 4.71 -10.77
CA GLY A 142 -4.09 4.44 -11.56
C GLY A 142 -5.39 4.54 -10.75
N PHE A 143 -6.51 4.59 -11.46
CA PHE A 143 -7.81 4.83 -10.88
C PHE A 143 -8.34 3.56 -10.20
N ILE A 144 -8.61 3.62 -8.89
CA ILE A 144 -9.06 2.47 -8.09
C ILE A 144 -10.38 1.88 -8.58
N ASP A 145 -11.21 2.72 -9.22
CA ASP A 145 -12.50 2.39 -9.82
C ASP A 145 -12.40 2.00 -11.31
N ASN A 146 -11.20 1.99 -11.89
CA ASN A 146 -10.97 1.59 -13.27
C ASN A 146 -10.35 0.17 -13.35
N GLU A 147 -11.09 -0.78 -13.93
CA GLU A 147 -10.64 -2.17 -14.03
C GLU A 147 -9.39 -2.35 -14.92
N ALA A 148 -9.20 -1.51 -15.94
CA ALA A 148 -8.03 -1.61 -16.81
C ALA A 148 -6.74 -1.16 -16.12
N ASP A 149 -6.82 -0.20 -15.18
CA ASP A 149 -5.70 0.18 -14.34
C ASP A 149 -5.45 -0.87 -13.26
N MET A 150 -6.51 -1.37 -12.62
CA MET A 150 -6.38 -2.34 -11.52
C MET A 150 -5.95 -3.73 -12.00
N SER A 151 -6.27 -4.13 -13.23
CA SER A 151 -5.75 -5.37 -13.84
C SER A 151 -4.21 -5.36 -13.99
N LYS A 152 -3.59 -4.18 -14.00
CA LYS A 152 -2.12 -3.99 -14.08
C LYS A 152 -1.49 -3.80 -12.70
N TRP A 153 -2.28 -3.75 -11.63
CA TRP A 153 -1.81 -3.49 -10.28
C TRP A 153 -0.87 -4.60 -9.80
N ASN A 154 0.39 -4.24 -9.56
CA ASN A 154 1.40 -5.13 -8.99
C ASN A 154 2.31 -4.31 -8.07
N PRO A 155 2.13 -4.41 -6.74
CA PRO A 155 2.88 -3.57 -5.79
C PRO A 155 4.40 -3.65 -5.92
N ASP A 156 4.97 -4.84 -6.15
CA ASP A 156 6.42 -4.99 -6.29
C ASP A 156 6.93 -4.30 -7.56
N LYS A 157 6.23 -4.47 -8.69
CA LYS A 157 6.58 -3.83 -9.96
C LYS A 157 6.44 -2.31 -9.88
N ILE A 158 5.37 -1.81 -9.26
CA ILE A 158 5.15 -0.38 -9.02
C ILE A 158 6.29 0.17 -8.14
N ALA A 159 6.62 -0.52 -7.04
CA ALA A 159 7.68 -0.10 -6.15
C ALA A 159 9.06 -0.08 -6.83
N ASN A 160 9.39 -1.09 -7.65
CA ASN A 160 10.62 -1.11 -8.44
C ASN A 160 10.71 0.11 -9.39
N SER A 161 9.60 0.45 -10.03
CA SER A 161 9.49 1.59 -10.94
C SER A 161 9.76 2.92 -10.22
N ILE A 162 9.15 3.11 -9.04
CA ILE A 162 9.36 4.30 -8.19
C ILE A 162 10.81 4.37 -7.70
N VAL A 163 11.35 3.26 -7.17
CA VAL A 163 12.74 3.21 -6.67
C VAL A 163 13.73 3.53 -7.77
N TYR A 164 13.53 2.99 -8.97
CA TYR A 164 14.37 3.32 -10.12
C TYR A 164 14.24 4.79 -10.52
N ALA A 165 13.02 5.35 -10.53
CA ALA A 165 12.83 6.77 -10.82
C ALA A 165 13.50 7.68 -9.78
N LEU A 166 13.50 7.30 -8.50
CA LEU A 166 14.11 8.05 -7.41
C LEU A 166 15.65 7.95 -7.39
N THR A 167 16.20 6.76 -7.64
CA THR A 167 17.61 6.45 -7.33
C THR A 167 18.47 6.16 -8.56
N GLY A 168 17.85 5.84 -9.70
CA GLY A 168 18.52 5.30 -10.88
C GLY A 168 19.01 3.86 -10.72
N GLN A 169 18.79 3.23 -9.56
CA GLN A 169 19.16 1.86 -9.28
C GLN A 169 17.94 0.97 -9.45
N SER A 170 18.11 -0.19 -10.08
CA SER A 170 17.10 -1.24 -10.01
C SER A 170 17.02 -1.67 -8.56
N GLY A 171 15.90 -1.33 -7.88
CA GLY A 171 15.58 -1.93 -6.59
C GLY A 171 15.65 -3.44 -6.79
N GLY A 172 16.57 -4.11 -6.11
CA GLY A 172 16.85 -5.52 -6.33
C GLY A 172 15.53 -6.31 -6.39
N THR A 173 15.49 -7.35 -7.22
CA THR A 173 14.35 -8.26 -7.22
C THR A 173 14.21 -8.79 -5.81
N THR A 174 13.14 -8.43 -5.10
CA THR A 174 12.69 -9.25 -3.99
C THR A 174 12.49 -10.62 -4.64
N PRO A 175 13.22 -11.68 -4.23
CA PRO A 175 12.97 -13.00 -4.77
C PRO A 175 11.45 -13.24 -4.68
N PRO A 176 10.83 -13.85 -5.70
CA PRO A 176 9.39 -14.05 -5.70
C PRO A 176 9.03 -14.63 -4.34
N SER A 177 8.31 -13.87 -3.51
CA SER A 177 8.00 -14.36 -2.17
C SER A 177 7.26 -15.67 -2.39
N LYS A 178 7.76 -16.72 -1.74
CA LYS A 178 7.06 -18.00 -1.73
C LYS A 178 5.64 -17.68 -1.31
N LYS A 179 4.68 -17.82 -2.22
CA LYS A 179 3.31 -17.36 -1.98
C LYS A 179 2.63 -18.38 -1.10
N ASN A 180 2.95 -18.38 0.18
CA ASN A 180 2.34 -19.29 1.14
C ASN A 180 0.89 -18.84 1.35
N ILE A 181 -0.06 -19.58 0.79
CA ILE A 181 -1.49 -19.35 0.96
C ILE A 181 -2.03 -20.39 1.93
N ILE A 182 -2.65 -19.94 3.03
CA ILE A 182 -3.21 -20.84 4.04
C ILE A 182 -4.69 -21.03 3.75
N GLN A 183 -5.10 -22.28 3.59
CA GLN A 183 -6.50 -22.68 3.63
C GLN A 183 -6.76 -23.42 4.94
N SER A 184 -7.68 -22.92 5.76
CA SER A 184 -8.12 -23.64 6.96
C SER A 184 -9.14 -24.74 6.63
N GLY A 185 -9.31 -25.68 7.55
CA GLY A 185 -10.48 -26.54 7.61
C GLY A 185 -11.73 -25.75 8.01
N ALA A 186 -12.89 -26.34 7.76
CA ALA A 186 -14.17 -25.74 8.11
C ALA A 186 -14.34 -25.65 9.64
N PHE A 187 -14.79 -24.50 10.12
CA PHE A 187 -15.10 -24.21 11.51
C PHE A 187 -16.51 -23.61 11.66
N SER A 188 -17.03 -23.64 12.88
CA SER A 188 -18.34 -23.09 13.20
C SER A 188 -18.36 -21.56 12.99
N PRO A 189 -19.45 -20.97 12.47
CA PRO A 189 -19.59 -19.51 12.38
C PRO A 189 -19.33 -18.77 13.69
N HIS A 190 -19.53 -19.42 14.84
CA HIS A 190 -19.27 -18.85 16.16
C HIS A 190 -17.79 -18.58 16.43
N GLU A 191 -16.87 -19.24 15.73
CA GLU A 191 -15.43 -19.00 15.86
C GLU A 191 -14.93 -17.87 14.95
N THR A 192 -15.76 -17.38 14.03
CA THR A 192 -15.39 -16.34 13.07
C THR A 192 -14.75 -15.10 13.72
N PRO A 193 -15.27 -14.55 14.84
CA PRO A 193 -14.66 -13.40 15.49
C PRO A 193 -13.23 -13.67 15.99
N ASP A 194 -12.95 -14.87 16.50
CA ASP A 194 -11.62 -15.24 17.00
C ASP A 194 -10.62 -15.40 15.84
N VAL A 195 -11.05 -16.06 14.76
CA VAL A 195 -10.23 -16.19 13.54
C VAL A 195 -9.95 -14.83 12.91
N MET A 196 -10.94 -13.93 12.85
CA MET A 196 -10.74 -12.55 12.40
C MET A 196 -9.76 -11.80 13.29
N GLY A 197 -9.83 -11.99 14.61
CA GLY A 197 -8.88 -11.44 15.58
C GLY A 197 -7.44 -11.92 15.31
N ALA A 198 -7.25 -13.22 15.10
CA ALA A 198 -5.95 -13.81 14.79
C ALA A 198 -5.36 -13.24 13.49
N LEU A 199 -6.13 -13.26 12.40
CA LEU A 199 -5.71 -12.71 11.10
C LEU A 199 -5.35 -11.22 11.20
N THR A 200 -6.17 -10.44 11.90
CA THR A 200 -5.93 -9.01 12.10
C THR A 200 -4.63 -8.77 12.89
N SER A 201 -4.39 -9.55 13.94
CA SER A 201 -3.15 -9.44 14.74
C SER A 201 -1.88 -9.71 13.94
N LEU A 202 -1.98 -10.56 12.92
CA LEU A 202 -0.89 -10.92 12.00
C LEU A 202 -0.84 -10.04 10.74
N LYS A 203 -1.73 -9.04 10.64
CA LYS A 203 -1.89 -8.18 9.45
C LYS A 203 -2.12 -9.01 8.17
N MET A 204 -2.90 -10.08 8.28
CA MET A 204 -3.24 -10.97 7.17
C MET A 204 -4.62 -10.64 6.63
N THR A 205 -4.76 -10.75 5.32
CA THR A 205 -6.05 -10.70 4.62
C THR A 205 -6.47 -12.12 4.26
N ALA A 206 -7.74 -12.43 4.40
CA ALA A 206 -8.30 -13.70 3.98
C ALA A 206 -9.76 -13.54 3.53
N ASN A 207 -10.16 -14.40 2.59
CA ASN A 207 -11.56 -14.57 2.22
C ASN A 207 -12.18 -15.64 3.12
N PHE A 208 -13.33 -15.34 3.73
CA PHE A 208 -14.15 -16.33 4.44
C PHE A 208 -15.20 -16.88 3.48
N ILE A 209 -15.30 -18.21 3.42
CA ILE A 209 -16.16 -18.94 2.49
C ILE A 209 -17.16 -19.76 3.31
N LEU A 210 -18.44 -19.39 3.23
CA LEU A 210 -19.55 -20.12 3.84
C LEU A 210 -19.92 -21.34 2.98
N GLN A 211 -20.03 -22.51 3.62
CA GLN A 211 -20.49 -23.74 3.02
C GLN A 211 -22.00 -23.94 3.25
N SER A 212 -22.62 -24.80 2.44
CA SER A 212 -24.08 -25.06 2.50
C SER A 212 -24.55 -25.73 3.79
N ASP A 213 -23.66 -26.36 4.53
CA ASP A 213 -23.92 -26.95 5.85
C ASP A 213 -23.80 -25.93 7.00
N GLY A 214 -23.54 -24.66 6.68
CA GLY A 214 -23.41 -23.58 7.64
C GLY A 214 -22.02 -23.44 8.25
N LEU A 215 -21.05 -24.28 7.89
CA LEU A 215 -19.66 -24.12 8.32
C LEU A 215 -18.93 -23.10 7.44
N THR A 216 -17.85 -22.52 7.93
CA THR A 216 -17.04 -21.55 7.20
C THR A 216 -15.57 -21.92 7.27
N TYR A 217 -14.80 -21.59 6.25
CA TYR A 217 -13.34 -21.67 6.27
C TYR A 217 -12.76 -20.41 5.65
N PHE A 218 -11.48 -20.15 5.87
CA PHE A 218 -10.78 -19.04 5.23
C PHE A 218 -9.70 -19.51 4.27
N ILE A 219 -9.45 -18.69 3.24
CA ILE A 219 -8.27 -18.76 2.37
C ILE A 219 -7.54 -17.42 2.50
N SER A 220 -6.28 -17.44 2.91
CA SER A 220 -5.47 -16.23 3.03
C SER A 220 -5.00 -15.72 1.67
N GLU A 221 -4.75 -14.42 1.57
CA GLU A 221 -3.85 -13.89 0.54
C GLU A 221 -2.41 -14.38 0.78
N PRO A 222 -1.46 -14.24 -0.18
CA PRO A 222 -0.08 -14.65 0.01
C PRO A 222 0.55 -14.07 1.29
N THR A 223 1.19 -14.93 2.08
CA THR A 223 1.73 -14.59 3.40
C THR A 223 3.25 -14.56 3.39
N SER A 224 3.85 -13.71 4.24
CA SER A 224 5.27 -13.80 4.59
C SER A 224 5.55 -15.01 5.47
N ASP A 225 6.81 -15.45 5.58
CA ASP A 225 7.18 -16.58 6.45
C ASP A 225 6.80 -16.35 7.92
N ALA A 226 6.86 -15.10 8.39
CA ALA A 226 6.45 -14.73 9.74
C ALA A 226 4.94 -14.84 9.95
N GLN A 227 4.15 -14.38 8.97
CA GLN A 227 2.69 -14.52 8.98
C GLN A 227 2.27 -15.99 8.87
N LEU A 228 2.92 -16.75 7.99
CA LEU A 228 2.70 -18.18 7.85
C LEU A 228 2.88 -18.85 9.20
N LYS A 229 4.07 -18.70 9.82
CA LYS A 229 4.36 -19.30 11.11
C LYS A 229 3.36 -18.88 12.19
N GLY A 230 3.06 -17.58 12.28
CA GLY A 230 2.13 -17.07 13.29
C GLY A 230 0.73 -17.66 13.16
N MET A 231 0.26 -17.83 11.92
CA MET A 231 -1.07 -18.36 11.67
C MET A 231 -1.13 -19.89 11.83
N THR A 232 -0.10 -20.62 11.37
CA THR A 232 -0.03 -22.06 11.60
C THR A 232 0.07 -22.39 13.08
N ASP A 233 0.86 -21.64 13.86
CA ASP A 233 0.93 -21.80 15.33
C ASP A 233 -0.43 -21.55 16.01
N TYR A 234 -1.25 -20.62 15.49
CA TYR A 234 -2.62 -20.40 15.96
C TYR A 234 -3.53 -21.59 15.63
N LEU A 235 -3.49 -22.08 14.39
CA LEU A 235 -4.30 -23.21 13.93
C LEU A 235 -3.95 -24.51 14.66
N ASP A 236 -2.65 -24.75 14.88
CA ASP A 236 -2.13 -25.88 15.65
C ASP A 236 -2.63 -25.86 17.10
N ARG A 237 -2.63 -24.69 17.75
CA ARG A 237 -3.16 -24.53 19.12
C ARG A 237 -4.66 -24.79 19.21
N LYS A 238 -5.41 -24.49 18.14
CA LYS A 238 -6.83 -24.84 18.02
C LYS A 238 -7.05 -26.32 17.70
N GLY A 239 -6.00 -27.04 17.30
CA GLY A 239 -6.09 -28.42 16.81
C GLY A 239 -6.82 -28.52 15.48
N TRP A 240 -6.79 -27.46 14.66
CA TRP A 240 -7.53 -27.37 13.42
C TRP A 240 -6.69 -27.77 12.22
N TRP A 241 -7.31 -28.46 11.28
CA TRP A 241 -6.67 -28.80 10.01
C TRP A 241 -6.44 -27.55 9.16
N TYR A 242 -5.35 -27.53 8.39
CA TYR A 242 -5.09 -26.54 7.36
C TYR A 242 -4.14 -27.10 6.29
N GLU A 243 -4.07 -26.39 5.16
CA GLU A 243 -3.14 -26.64 4.06
C GLU A 243 -2.40 -25.34 3.71
N VAL A 244 -1.13 -25.46 3.34
CA VAL A 244 -0.33 -24.35 2.81
C VAL A 244 -0.07 -24.63 1.33
N LYS A 245 -0.57 -23.75 0.47
CA LYS A 245 -0.44 -23.77 -0.99
C LYS A 245 0.63 -22.81 -1.46
#